data_AF-A0A2J6XKV1-F1
#
_entry.id   AF-A0A2J6XKV1-F1
#
_cell.length_a   1.000
_cell.length_b   1.000
_cell.length_c   1.000
_cell.angle_alpha   90.00
_cell.angle_beta   90.00
_cell.angle_gamma   90.00
#
_symmetry.space_group_name_H-M   'P 1'
#
loop_
_entity.id
_entity.type
_entity.pdbx_description
1 polymer ?
#
loop_
_entity_poly.entity_id
_entity_poly.type
_entity_poly.pdbx_seq_one_letter_code
_entity_poly.pdbx_strand_id
1 'polypeptide(L)'
;MSEMPLSTDDQNKKELIESIRAKIFKEYENLQSSLVDESGLSVTTALDDSDIEKLVLDVLEEAKTPISWRDLKIIFQGIVGEDRLRRILSGLKAKNEIAELTHTRYSLPKYVPQEELNKVKNPVVMKKLEESPNDDIN
;
A
#
# COMPACT_ATOMS: atom_id res chain seq x y z
N MET A 1 33.96 -0.87 -18.02
CA MET A 1 33.18 -0.53 -16.81
C MET A 1 32.53 -1.82 -16.36
N SER A 2 32.95 -2.37 -15.23
CA SER A 2 32.36 -3.61 -14.70
C SER A 2 31.05 -3.24 -14.03
N GLU A 3 29.92 -3.71 -14.57
CA GLU A 3 28.65 -3.70 -13.86
C GLU A 3 28.83 -4.58 -12.61
N MET A 4 28.85 -3.95 -11.43
CA MET A 4 28.83 -4.70 -10.18
C MET A 4 27.46 -5.39 -10.05
N PRO A 5 27.40 -6.70 -9.75
CA PRO A 5 26.12 -7.36 -9.50
C PRO A 5 25.44 -6.72 -8.28
N LEU A 6 24.14 -6.49 -8.38
CA LEU A 6 23.33 -6.08 -7.23
C LEU A 6 23.43 -7.15 -6.12
N SER A 7 23.39 -6.71 -4.85
CA SER A 7 23.34 -7.61 -3.71
C SER A 7 22.10 -8.51 -3.79
N THR A 8 22.19 -9.75 -3.29
CA THR A 8 21.08 -10.72 -3.29
C THR A 8 19.83 -10.15 -2.59
N ASP A 9 20.00 -9.35 -1.54
CA ASP A 9 18.88 -8.69 -0.84
C ASP A 9 18.17 -7.63 -1.71
N ASP A 10 18.92 -6.86 -2.50
CA ASP A 10 18.34 -5.86 -3.41
C ASP A 10 17.56 -6.54 -4.54
N GLN A 11 18.02 -7.70 -4.98
CA GLN A 11 17.38 -8.48 -6.03
C GLN A 11 16.07 -9.10 -5.54
N ASN A 12 16.08 -9.72 -4.37
CA ASN A 12 14.87 -10.25 -3.72
C ASN A 12 13.82 -9.16 -3.46
N LYS A 13 14.26 -7.98 -2.99
CA LYS A 13 13.37 -6.84 -2.79
C LYS A 13 12.74 -6.39 -4.10
N LYS A 14 13.53 -6.29 -5.17
CA LYS A 14 13.01 -5.89 -6.49
C LYS A 14 11.98 -6.88 -7.03
N GLU A 15 12.24 -8.19 -6.88
CA GLU A 15 11.30 -9.24 -7.26
C GLU A 15 9.99 -9.16 -6.47
N LEU A 16 10.06 -8.88 -5.16
CA LEU A 16 8.89 -8.64 -4.33
C LEU A 16 8.09 -7.42 -4.79
N ILE A 17 8.75 -6.30 -5.08
CA ILE A 17 8.05 -5.08 -5.56
C ILE A 17 7.38 -5.34 -6.90
N GLU A 18 8.02 -6.08 -7.82
CA GLU A 18 7.44 -6.41 -9.11
C GLU A 18 6.26 -7.39 -8.98
N SER A 19 6.33 -8.36 -8.06
CA SER A 19 5.21 -9.30 -7.83
C SER A 19 4.00 -8.60 -7.23
N ILE A 20 4.21 -7.71 -6.24
CA ILE A 20 3.15 -6.87 -5.66
C ILE A 20 2.55 -5.99 -6.76
N ARG A 21 3.39 -5.34 -7.56
CA ARG A 21 2.94 -4.49 -8.67
C ARG A 21 2.04 -5.25 -9.64
N ALA A 22 2.46 -6.45 -10.08
CA ALA A 22 1.67 -7.27 -10.99
C ALA A 22 0.30 -7.65 -10.38
N LYS A 23 0.27 -7.98 -9.09
CA LYS A 23 -0.97 -8.29 -8.36
C LYS A 23 -1.91 -7.08 -8.32
N ILE A 24 -1.39 -5.92 -7.95
CA ILE A 24 -2.19 -4.68 -7.80
C ILE A 24 -2.66 -4.15 -9.14
N PHE A 25 -1.84 -4.30 -10.19
CA PHE A 25 -2.25 -3.94 -11.54
C PHE A 25 -3.43 -4.80 -12.03
N LYS A 26 -3.40 -6.10 -11.74
CA LYS A 26 -4.52 -7.00 -12.03
C LYS A 26 -5.79 -6.62 -11.24
N GLU A 27 -5.63 -6.28 -9.96
CA GLU A 27 -6.76 -5.85 -9.13
C GLU A 27 -7.36 -4.53 -9.63
N TYR A 28 -6.51 -3.59 -10.04
CA TYR A 28 -6.91 -2.37 -10.72
C TYR A 28 -7.73 -2.63 -11.99
N GLU A 29 -7.27 -3.54 -12.86
CA GLU A 29 -8.01 -3.92 -14.08
C GLU A 29 -9.37 -4.59 -13.76
N ASN A 30 -9.42 -5.41 -12.70
CA ASN A 30 -10.67 -6.02 -12.23
C ASN A 30 -11.66 -4.95 -11.77
N LEU A 31 -11.22 -4.00 -10.93
CA LEU A 31 -12.07 -2.91 -10.44
C LEU A 31 -12.58 -2.03 -11.59
N GLN A 32 -11.76 -1.77 -12.61
CA GLN A 32 -12.23 -1.08 -13.81
C GLN A 32 -13.26 -1.89 -14.61
N SER A 33 -13.08 -3.21 -14.71
CA SER A 33 -13.98 -4.09 -15.47
C SER A 33 -15.31 -4.35 -14.77
N SER A 34 -15.34 -4.34 -13.43
CA SER A 34 -16.57 -4.52 -12.64
C SER A 34 -17.52 -3.32 -12.69
N LEU A 35 -17.09 -2.19 -13.27
CA LEU A 35 -17.92 -0.99 -13.47
C LEU A 35 -18.65 -1.00 -14.84
N VAL A 36 -18.56 -2.09 -15.60
CA VAL A 36 -19.34 -2.29 -16.83
C VAL A 36 -20.79 -2.64 -16.46
N ASP A 37 -21.72 -1.76 -16.83
CA ASP A 37 -23.14 -1.87 -16.51
C ASP A 37 -23.81 -3.08 -17.23
N GLU A 38 -24.93 -3.57 -16.70
CA GLU A 38 -25.68 -4.74 -17.23
C GLU A 38 -26.14 -4.56 -18.70
N SER A 39 -26.08 -3.34 -19.22
CA SER A 39 -26.40 -2.99 -20.61
C SER A 39 -25.25 -3.23 -21.62
N GLY A 40 -24.10 -3.76 -21.18
CA GLY A 40 -22.95 -4.04 -22.06
C GLY A 40 -22.25 -2.79 -22.59
N LEU A 41 -22.46 -1.64 -21.95
CA LEU A 41 -21.80 -0.39 -22.29
C LEU A 41 -20.52 -0.29 -21.45
N SER A 42 -19.35 -0.40 -22.08
CA SER A 42 -18.07 -0.20 -21.40
C SER A 42 -17.90 1.28 -21.05
N VAL A 43 -18.31 1.69 -19.86
CA VAL A 43 -17.96 3.00 -19.31
C VAL A 43 -16.61 2.86 -18.64
N THR A 44 -15.55 3.44 -19.21
CA THR A 44 -14.26 3.54 -18.55
C THR A 44 -14.37 4.59 -17.43
N THR A 45 -14.93 4.22 -16.29
CA THR A 45 -14.92 5.07 -15.10
C THR A 45 -13.55 5.01 -14.45
N ALA A 46 -12.94 6.18 -14.26
CA ALA A 46 -11.73 6.29 -13.46
C ALA A 46 -12.04 5.86 -12.01
N LEU A 47 -11.16 5.04 -11.42
CA LEU A 47 -11.28 4.65 -10.01
C LEU A 47 -11.31 5.89 -9.11
N ASP A 48 -12.20 5.87 -8.12
CA ASP A 48 -12.35 6.94 -7.14
C ASP A 48 -11.23 6.87 -6.06
N ASP A 49 -11.20 7.82 -5.13
CA ASP A 49 -10.17 7.83 -4.09
C ASP A 49 -10.31 6.63 -3.13
N SER A 50 -11.53 6.13 -2.94
CA SER A 50 -11.85 5.00 -2.07
C SER A 50 -11.28 3.69 -2.61
N ASP A 51 -11.35 3.49 -3.92
CA ASP A 51 -10.79 2.32 -4.60
C ASP A 51 -9.27 2.34 -4.56
N ILE A 52 -8.64 3.50 -4.76
CA ILE A 52 -7.19 3.63 -4.63
C ILE A 52 -6.77 3.46 -3.15
N GLU A 53 -7.56 3.92 -2.17
CA GLU A 53 -7.34 3.65 -0.75
C GLU A 53 -7.24 2.12 -0.49
N LYS A 54 -8.18 1.33 -1.03
CA LYS A 54 -8.14 -0.15 -0.91
C LYS A 54 -6.88 -0.74 -1.52
N LEU A 55 -6.52 -0.35 -2.75
CA LEU A 55 -5.29 -0.84 -3.39
C LEU A 55 -4.03 -0.50 -2.59
N VAL A 56 -3.99 0.67 -1.93
CA VAL A 56 -2.86 1.04 -1.05
C VAL A 56 -2.79 0.12 0.16
N LEU A 57 -3.93 -0.21 0.78
CA LEU A 57 -3.96 -1.15 1.90
C LEU A 57 -3.54 -2.55 1.45
N ASP A 58 -3.99 -3.02 0.28
CA ASP A 58 -3.60 -4.30 -0.29
C ASP A 58 -2.10 -4.41 -0.54
N VAL A 59 -1.46 -3.32 -1.02
CA VAL A 59 -0.01 -3.25 -1.17
C VAL A 59 0.69 -3.47 0.17
N LEU A 60 0.26 -2.76 1.21
CA LEU A 60 0.89 -2.84 2.53
C LEU A 60 0.63 -4.19 3.21
N GLU A 61 -0.53 -4.79 2.94
CA GLU A 61 -0.89 -6.14 3.39
C GLU A 61 -0.02 -7.21 2.73
N GLU A 62 0.18 -7.12 1.41
CA GLU A 62 1.02 -8.07 0.66
C GLU A 62 2.50 -7.93 1.04
N ALA A 63 2.96 -6.69 1.25
CA ALA A 63 4.33 -6.41 1.61
C ALA A 63 4.75 -6.95 2.99
N LYS A 64 3.79 -6.98 3.94
CA LYS A 64 3.98 -7.40 5.35
C LYS A 64 5.13 -6.70 6.08
N THR A 65 5.65 -5.62 5.50
CA THR A 65 6.82 -4.88 5.96
C THR A 65 6.71 -3.42 5.51
N PRO A 66 7.41 -2.48 6.17
CA PRO A 66 7.36 -1.07 5.77
C PRO A 66 7.90 -0.82 4.36
N ILE A 67 7.05 -0.31 3.47
CA ILE A 67 7.39 0.07 2.10
C ILE A 67 7.77 1.55 2.00
N SER A 68 8.82 1.86 1.24
CA SER A 68 9.23 3.24 1.00
C SER A 68 8.32 3.97 0.02
N TRP A 69 8.25 5.30 0.12
CA TRP A 69 7.59 6.14 -0.90
C TRP A 69 8.07 5.81 -2.31
N ARG A 70 9.37 5.57 -2.51
CA ARG A 70 9.93 5.24 -3.82
C ARG A 70 9.34 3.95 -4.39
N ASP A 71 9.20 2.93 -3.56
CA ASP A 71 8.67 1.62 -3.95
C ASP A 71 7.15 1.70 -4.22
N LEU A 72 6.40 2.43 -3.39
CA LEU A 72 4.97 2.72 -3.65
C LEU A 72 4.77 3.36 -5.02
N LYS A 73 5.62 4.33 -5.38
CA LYS A 73 5.54 4.98 -6.70
C LYS A 73 5.76 4.02 -7.86
N ILE A 74 6.66 3.05 -7.70
CA ILE A 74 6.90 2.02 -8.71
C ILE A 74 5.67 1.13 -8.85
N ILE A 75 5.09 0.69 -7.73
CA ILE A 75 3.90 -0.16 -7.70
C ILE A 75 2.71 0.53 -8.37
N PHE A 76 2.47 1.80 -8.03
CA PHE A 76 1.33 2.58 -8.54
C PHE A 76 1.57 3.27 -9.88
N GLN A 77 2.74 3.10 -10.49
CA GLN A 77 3.05 3.69 -11.79
C GLN A 77 2.09 3.16 -12.86
N GLY A 78 1.33 4.08 -13.47
CA GLY A 78 0.32 3.75 -14.48
C GLY A 78 -1.09 3.50 -13.91
N ILE A 79 -1.24 3.52 -12.57
CA ILE A 79 -2.52 3.38 -11.87
C ILE A 79 -3.01 4.74 -11.37
N VAL A 80 -2.16 5.46 -10.62
CA VAL A 80 -2.52 6.75 -10.01
C VAL A 80 -1.34 7.73 -10.01
N GLY A 81 -1.63 9.02 -10.15
CA GLY A 81 -0.61 10.08 -10.09
C GLY A 81 -0.03 10.26 -8.68
N GLU A 82 1.25 10.68 -8.61
CA GLU A 82 1.98 10.85 -7.34
C GLU A 82 1.28 11.79 -6.34
N ASP A 83 0.70 12.90 -6.82
CA ASP A 83 -0.01 13.85 -5.96
C ASP A 83 -1.25 13.23 -5.31
N ARG A 84 -2.05 12.53 -6.12
CA ARG A 84 -3.25 11.84 -5.64
C ARG A 84 -2.90 10.72 -4.65
N LEU A 85 -1.85 9.94 -4.93
CA LEU A 85 -1.34 8.92 -4.00
C LEU A 85 -0.89 9.55 -2.66
N ARG A 86 -0.24 10.72 -2.70
CA ARG A 86 0.18 11.45 -1.49
C ARG A 86 -1.02 11.92 -0.66
N ARG A 87 -2.08 12.41 -1.31
CA ARG A 87 -3.32 12.81 -0.62
C ARG A 87 -3.98 11.61 0.06
N ILE A 88 -4.07 10.49 -0.65
CA ILE A 88 -4.62 9.23 -0.12
C ILE A 88 -3.84 8.74 1.10
N LEU A 89 -2.51 8.69 1.02
CA LEU A 89 -1.67 8.33 2.18
C LEU A 89 -1.88 9.28 3.36
N SER A 90 -2.04 10.58 3.09
CA SER A 90 -2.31 11.57 4.14
C SER A 90 -3.67 11.32 4.80
N GLY A 91 -4.70 10.96 4.02
CA GLY A 91 -6.02 10.56 4.52
C GLY A 91 -5.96 9.31 5.39
N LEU A 92 -5.33 8.23 4.90
CA LEU A 92 -5.16 6.98 5.64
C LEU A 92 -4.39 7.18 6.96
N LYS A 93 -3.37 8.04 6.96
CA LYS A 93 -2.67 8.43 8.19
C LYS A 93 -3.57 9.15 9.18
N ALA A 94 -4.36 10.12 8.71
CA ALA A 94 -5.27 10.89 9.57
C ALA A 94 -6.35 10.00 10.19
N LYS A 95 -6.80 8.97 9.45
CA LYS A 95 -7.72 7.92 9.92
C LYS A 95 -7.07 6.87 10.84
N ASN A 96 -5.74 6.94 11.05
CA ASN A 96 -4.96 5.93 11.76
C ASN A 96 -5.13 4.51 11.17
N GLU A 97 -5.19 4.39 9.84
CA GLU A 97 -5.19 3.09 9.16
C GLU A 97 -3.78 2.61 8.82
N ILE A 98 -2.85 3.54 8.58
CA ILE A 98 -1.46 3.25 8.23
C ILE A 98 -0.50 3.99 9.16
N ALA A 99 0.64 3.36 9.44
CA ALA A 99 1.76 3.96 10.16
C ALA A 99 2.75 4.61 9.17
N GLU A 100 3.21 5.82 9.47
CA GLU A 100 4.36 6.43 8.80
C GLU A 100 5.61 6.32 9.67
N LEU A 101 6.69 5.76 9.13
CA LEU A 101 7.98 5.62 9.78
C LEU A 101 8.99 6.66 9.24
N THR A 102 10.21 6.61 9.76
CA THR A 102 11.34 7.41 9.23
C THR A 102 11.60 7.11 7.74
N HIS A 103 12.21 8.08 7.06
CA HIS A 103 12.52 7.99 5.62
C HIS A 103 11.30 7.76 4.71
N THR A 104 10.12 8.27 5.10
CA THR A 104 8.88 8.16 4.30
C THR A 104 8.53 6.72 3.95
N ARG A 105 8.61 5.83 4.95
CA ARG A 105 8.14 4.46 4.85
C ARG A 105 6.75 4.33 5.45
N TYR A 106 5.94 3.47 4.89
CA TYR A 106 4.55 3.24 5.28
C TYR A 106 4.34 1.76 5.53
N SER A 107 3.55 1.44 6.54
CA SER A 107 3.19 0.06 6.87
C SER A 107 1.79 0.02 7.47
N LEU A 108 1.16 -1.14 7.46
CA LEU A 108 0.04 -1.38 8.38
C LEU A 108 0.59 -1.47 9.81
N PRO A 109 -0.16 -1.02 10.83
CA PRO A 109 0.31 -1.03 12.21
C PRO A 109 0.78 -2.42 12.69
N LYS A 110 0.08 -3.49 12.31
CA LYS A 110 0.47 -4.89 12.62
C LYS A 110 1.80 -5.35 12.01
N TYR A 111 2.30 -4.66 10.99
CA TYR A 111 3.54 -4.97 10.28
C TYR A 111 4.65 -3.95 10.56
N VAL A 112 4.52 -3.14 11.60
CA VAL A 112 5.63 -2.30 12.07
C VAL A 112 6.57 -3.15 12.93
N PRO A 113 7.88 -3.21 12.60
CA PRO A 113 8.85 -3.94 13.40
C PRO A 113 8.92 -3.42 14.84
N GLN A 114 9.05 -4.33 15.81
CA GLN A 114 9.07 -3.97 17.23
C GLN A 114 10.13 -2.91 17.58
N GLU A 115 11.30 -3.03 16.96
CA GLU A 115 12.44 -2.12 17.12
C GLU A 115 12.19 -0.71 16.56
N GLU A 116 11.14 -0.56 15.75
CA GLU A 116 10.79 0.68 15.06
C GLU A 116 9.53 1.37 15.61
N LEU A 117 8.85 0.84 16.64
CA LEU A 117 7.64 1.49 17.19
C LEU A 117 7.89 2.95 17.60
N ASN A 118 9.03 3.22 18.22
CA ASN A 118 9.40 4.58 18.65
C ASN A 118 9.72 5.54 17.47
N LYS A 119 9.80 5.01 16.24
CA LYS A 119 10.07 5.78 15.02
C LYS A 119 8.79 6.09 14.22
N VAL A 120 7.63 5.63 14.68
CA VAL A 120 6.34 5.89 14.07
C VAL A 120 5.95 7.35 14.33
N LYS A 121 5.71 8.11 13.26
CA LYS A 121 5.38 9.54 13.33
C LYS A 121 3.97 9.81 13.82
N ASN A 122 3.05 8.86 13.64
CA ASN A 122 1.67 8.92 14.11
C ASN A 122 1.40 7.80 15.14
N PRO A 123 1.95 7.88 16.36
CA PRO A 123 1.94 6.77 17.33
C PRO A 123 0.53 6.34 17.77
N VAL A 124 -0.48 7.19 17.60
CA VAL A 124 -1.89 6.86 17.88
C VAL A 124 -2.36 5.65 17.06
N VAL A 125 -1.79 5.43 15.88
CA VAL A 125 -2.08 4.27 15.02
C VAL A 125 -1.84 2.93 15.72
N MET A 126 -0.90 2.87 16.66
CA MET A 126 -0.57 1.65 17.39
C MET A 126 -1.61 1.30 18.46
N LYS A 127 -2.29 2.30 19.03
CA LYS A 127 -3.31 2.07 20.06
C LYS A 127 -4.57 1.41 19.50
N LYS A 128 -4.94 1.73 18.25
CA LYS A 128 -6.06 1.10 17.55
C LYS A 128 -5.86 -0.42 17.37
N LEU A 129 -4.61 -0.88 17.28
CA LEU A 129 -4.28 -2.31 17.24
C LEU A 129 -4.52 -2.99 18.60
N GLU A 130 -4.21 -2.31 19.70
CA GLU A 130 -4.40 -2.84 21.07
C GLU A 130 -5.88 -2.92 21.49
N GLU A 131 -6.74 -2.10 20.90
CA GLU A 131 -8.20 -2.09 21.13
C GLU A 131 -8.96 -3.14 20.28
N SER A 132 -8.36 -3.65 19.21
CA SER A 132 -8.99 -4.60 18.27
C SER A 132 -8.88 -6.12 18.54
N PRO A 133 -8.45 -6.69 19.70
CA PRO A 133 -8.44 -8.15 19.86
C PRO A 133 -9.72 -8.83 20.40
N ASN A 134 -10.85 -8.15 20.63
CA ASN A 134 -11.87 -8.70 21.54
C ASN A 134 -13.30 -8.91 21.04
N ASP A 135 -13.58 -8.92 19.73
CA ASP A 135 -14.96 -9.07 19.21
C ASP A 135 -15.26 -10.40 18.48
N ASP A 136 -14.59 -11.51 18.82
CA ASP A 136 -15.01 -12.84 18.36
C ASP A 136 -14.81 -13.93 19.42
N ILE A 137 -15.44 -13.76 20.59
CA ILE A 137 -15.87 -14.88 21.44
C ILE A 137 -17.24 -14.56 22.06
N ASN A 138 -18.32 -14.88 21.36
CA ASN A 138 -19.52 -15.49 21.95
C ASN A 138 -20.46 -16.09 20.91
#